data_AF-K0S1F1-F1
#
_entry.id   AF-K0S1F1-F1
#
_cell.length_a   1.000
_cell.length_b   1.000
_cell.length_c   1.000
_cell.angle_alpha   90.00
_cell.angle_beta   90.00
_cell.angle_gamma   90.00
#
_symmetry.space_group_name_H-M   'P 1'
#
loop_
_entity.id
_entity.type
_entity.pdbx_description
1 polymer ?
#
loop_
_entity_poly.entity_id
_entity_poly.type
_entity_poly.pdbx_seq_one_letter_code
_entity_poly.pdbx_strand_id
1 'polypeptide(L)'
;MVASDREWRGQEKKAPLGDETDLLPSQVLGNNQWRHLVLRLVFHGGRINFHALPTQDEKDLADSLIPHLRHRFEQFKLERIPTQQKRRHWTMVFSRENLPMCAALFILLKHSKSDLTCMSEADCLITCDRDVFPSCEEHLDLCGVYLQEDIVRAQILRTGYAMGNINEPRGSFGTRVDQHLKAAMADKPKADSNIYRLFPSKSSKRAELMGRKGLWETHIRTRMAIGFDRNSEPAKLLDKGYDEGGIMVMNTAMKARIKSSMKHMTSDIQRFQSMFAYLMEMTYDLMISSDNAVSKNPGFEHVLGVVN
;
A
#
# COMPACT_ATOMS: atom_id res chain seq x y z
N MET A 1 -3.82 36.65 44.49
CA MET A 1 -2.46 36.25 44.07
C MET A 1 -2.04 35.12 45.01
N VAL A 2 -1.88 33.85 44.64
CA VAL A 2 -1.65 33.17 43.36
C VAL A 2 -2.38 31.82 43.49
N ALA A 3 -3.25 31.49 42.53
CA ALA A 3 -3.85 30.16 42.42
C ALA A 3 -2.89 29.28 41.61
N SER A 4 -2.50 28.15 42.19
CA SER A 4 -1.60 27.16 41.60
C SER A 4 -2.33 26.27 40.61
N ASP A 5 -1.79 26.22 39.41
CA ASP A 5 -2.08 25.24 38.35
C ASP A 5 -1.93 23.78 38.81
N ARG A 6 -2.92 22.96 38.44
CA ARG A 6 -2.83 21.61 37.81
C ARG A 6 -3.93 20.67 38.30
N GLU A 7 -5.14 20.89 37.81
CA GLU A 7 -6.13 19.82 37.65
C GLU A 7 -6.75 19.89 36.24
N TRP A 8 -5.97 19.47 35.25
CA TRP A 8 -6.49 19.06 33.94
C TRP A 8 -6.38 17.54 33.84
N ARG A 9 -7.17 16.82 34.64
CA ARG A 9 -7.53 15.42 34.35
C ARG A 9 -8.77 15.42 33.47
N GLY A 10 -8.60 15.82 32.22
CA GLY A 10 -9.55 15.48 31.17
C GLY A 10 -9.41 13.99 30.89
N GLN A 11 -10.31 13.18 31.45
CA GLN A 11 -10.53 11.79 31.03
C GLN A 11 -10.92 11.80 29.54
N GLU A 12 -9.97 11.58 28.65
CA GLU A 12 -10.28 11.12 27.29
C GLU A 12 -10.97 9.76 27.44
N LYS A 13 -12.30 9.76 27.30
CA LYS A 13 -13.06 8.54 27.04
C LYS A 13 -12.49 7.92 25.76
N LYS A 14 -11.64 6.90 25.91
CA LYS A 14 -11.29 5.99 24.83
C LYS A 14 -12.58 5.33 24.36
N ALA A 15 -13.12 5.79 23.24
CA ALA A 15 -14.10 5.01 22.49
C ALA A 15 -13.46 3.64 22.20
N PRO A 16 -14.17 2.52 22.43
CA PRO A 16 -13.64 1.22 22.05
C PRO A 16 -13.44 1.22 20.54
N LEU A 17 -12.19 1.04 20.12
CA LEU A 17 -11.82 0.85 18.72
C LEU A 17 -11.87 -0.66 18.44
N GLY A 18 -12.96 -1.07 17.79
CA GLY A 18 -13.10 -2.30 17.01
C GLY A 18 -13.26 -3.60 17.80
N ASP A 19 -14.49 -4.13 17.83
CA ASP A 19 -14.67 -5.58 17.74
C ASP A 19 -14.03 -6.03 16.41
N GLU A 20 -13.39 -7.20 16.38
CA GLU A 20 -12.87 -7.73 15.12
C GLU A 20 -13.99 -7.77 14.08
N THR A 21 -13.75 -7.22 12.89
CA THR A 21 -14.71 -7.32 11.81
C THR A 21 -14.75 -8.78 11.36
N ASP A 22 -15.87 -9.46 11.58
CA ASP A 22 -16.15 -10.83 11.10
C ASP A 22 -16.28 -10.93 9.55
N LEU A 23 -15.90 -9.87 8.83
CA LEU A 23 -16.00 -9.78 7.39
C LEU A 23 -14.95 -10.67 6.72
N LEU A 24 -15.41 -11.68 5.98
CA LEU A 24 -14.55 -12.57 5.21
C LEU A 24 -14.25 -11.97 3.82
N PRO A 25 -13.02 -12.13 3.29
CA PRO A 25 -12.69 -11.76 1.91
C PRO A 25 -13.64 -12.34 0.87
N SER A 26 -14.07 -13.59 1.03
CA SER A 26 -15.03 -14.25 0.14
C SER A 26 -16.38 -13.55 0.07
N GLN A 27 -16.85 -12.98 1.19
CA GLN A 27 -18.07 -12.17 1.25
C GLN A 27 -17.89 -10.85 0.50
N VAL A 28 -16.75 -10.18 0.68
CA VAL A 28 -16.40 -8.95 -0.04
C VAL A 28 -16.29 -9.22 -1.55
N LEU A 29 -15.60 -10.28 -1.93
CA LEU A 29 -15.44 -10.69 -3.32
C LEU A 29 -16.80 -11.08 -3.93
N GLY A 30 -17.68 -11.71 -3.16
CA GLY A 30 -19.06 -12.01 -3.57
C GLY A 30 -19.95 -10.77 -3.76
N ASN A 31 -19.57 -9.61 -3.22
CA ASN A 31 -20.33 -8.38 -3.33
C ASN A 31 -20.15 -7.73 -4.71
N ASN A 32 -21.15 -7.89 -5.58
CA ASN A 32 -21.13 -7.35 -6.94
C ASN A 32 -20.96 -5.83 -6.97
N GLN A 33 -21.61 -5.09 -6.07
CA GLN A 33 -21.53 -3.62 -6.05
C GLN A 33 -20.10 -3.17 -5.72
N TRP A 34 -19.48 -3.79 -4.71
CA TRP A 34 -18.11 -3.51 -4.33
C TRP A 34 -17.13 -3.80 -5.47
N ARG A 35 -17.25 -4.97 -6.11
CA ARG A 35 -16.40 -5.34 -7.25
C ARG A 35 -16.51 -4.36 -8.41
N HIS A 36 -17.73 -3.95 -8.77
CA HIS A 36 -17.94 -2.96 -9.84
C HIS A 36 -17.29 -1.63 -9.48
N LEU A 37 -17.42 -1.17 -8.24
CA LEU A 37 -16.80 0.07 -7.79
C LEU A 37 -15.28 0.00 -7.87
N VAL A 38 -14.69 -1.10 -7.40
CA VAL A 38 -13.24 -1.34 -7.44
C VAL A 38 -12.70 -1.42 -8.87
N LEU A 39 -13.35 -2.18 -9.76
CA LEU A 39 -12.90 -2.32 -11.15
C LEU A 39 -13.05 -1.01 -11.95
N ARG A 40 -14.00 -0.14 -11.56
CA ARG A 40 -14.10 1.21 -12.12
C ARG A 40 -13.05 2.16 -11.56
N LEU A 41 -12.57 1.93 -10.33
CA LEU A 41 -11.50 2.73 -9.71
C LEU A 41 -10.12 2.36 -10.27
N VAL A 42 -9.78 1.07 -10.22
CA VAL A 42 -8.42 0.59 -10.46
C VAL A 42 -8.20 0.33 -11.95
N PHE A 43 -7.15 0.94 -12.49
CA PHE A 43 -6.68 0.64 -13.83
C PHE A 43 -6.16 -0.80 -13.91
N HIS A 44 -6.76 -1.57 -14.81
CA HIS A 44 -6.41 -2.98 -15.04
C HIS A 44 -6.16 -3.30 -16.52
N GLY A 45 -6.00 -2.28 -17.37
CA GLY A 45 -5.66 -2.43 -18.80
C GLY A 45 -6.63 -3.28 -19.62
N GLY A 46 -7.91 -3.37 -19.23
CA GLY A 46 -8.91 -4.21 -19.91
C GLY A 46 -8.77 -5.72 -19.67
N ARG A 47 -7.86 -6.15 -18.78
CA ARG A 47 -7.52 -7.57 -18.55
C ARG A 47 -8.51 -8.32 -17.65
N ILE A 48 -9.43 -7.62 -17.01
CA ILE A 48 -10.40 -8.20 -16.08
C ILE A 48 -11.78 -8.12 -16.72
N ASN A 49 -12.48 -9.24 -16.73
CA ASN A 49 -13.86 -9.30 -17.17
C ASN A 49 -14.79 -8.73 -16.08
N PHE A 50 -15.34 -7.54 -16.34
CA PHE A 50 -16.27 -6.84 -15.44
C PHE A 50 -17.50 -7.67 -15.04
N HIS A 51 -17.93 -8.61 -15.89
CA HIS A 51 -19.15 -9.38 -15.70
C HIS A 51 -18.92 -10.78 -15.13
N ALA A 52 -17.68 -11.26 -15.10
CA ALA A 52 -17.37 -12.56 -14.53
C ALA A 52 -17.69 -12.55 -13.03
N LEU A 53 -18.43 -13.55 -12.54
CA LEU A 53 -18.61 -13.75 -11.10
C LEU A 53 -17.42 -14.52 -10.53
N PRO A 54 -17.01 -14.27 -9.28
CA PRO A 54 -15.95 -15.03 -8.65
C PRO A 54 -16.40 -16.48 -8.46
N THR A 55 -15.53 -17.40 -8.85
CA THR A 55 -15.62 -18.84 -8.59
C THR A 55 -15.51 -19.13 -7.10
N GLN A 56 -15.89 -20.35 -6.70
CA GLN A 56 -15.70 -20.78 -5.31
C GLN A 56 -14.21 -20.88 -4.97
N ASP A 57 -13.38 -21.38 -5.88
CA ASP A 57 -11.92 -21.45 -5.70
C ASP A 57 -11.30 -20.07 -5.45
N GLU A 58 -11.74 -19.02 -6.16
CA GLU A 58 -11.28 -17.65 -5.89
C GLU A 58 -11.72 -17.13 -4.52
N LYS A 59 -12.92 -17.49 -4.06
CA LYS A 59 -13.40 -17.12 -2.73
C LYS A 59 -12.59 -17.83 -1.64
N ASP A 60 -12.35 -19.12 -1.80
CA ASP A 60 -11.57 -19.93 -0.87
C ASP A 60 -10.11 -19.44 -0.82
N LEU A 61 -9.54 -19.09 -1.97
CA LEU A 61 -8.20 -18.48 -2.07
C LEU A 61 -8.13 -17.12 -1.38
N ALA A 62 -9.18 -16.29 -1.49
CA ALA A 62 -9.24 -15.00 -0.83
C ALA A 62 -9.24 -15.16 0.70
N ASP A 63 -10.01 -16.12 1.22
CA ASP A 63 -10.06 -16.44 2.64
C ASP A 63 -8.74 -17.04 3.14
N SER A 64 -8.08 -17.88 2.32
CA SER A 64 -6.78 -18.48 2.68
C SER A 64 -5.64 -17.46 2.72
N LEU A 65 -5.75 -16.32 2.02
CA LEU A 65 -4.74 -15.26 2.04
C LEU A 65 -4.72 -14.50 3.37
N ILE A 66 -5.84 -14.40 4.08
CA ILE A 66 -5.94 -13.59 5.31
C ILE A 66 -5.04 -14.05 6.44
N PRO A 67 -4.95 -15.35 6.77
CA PRO A 67 -4.01 -15.83 7.79
C PRO A 67 -2.56 -15.39 7.52
N HIS A 68 -2.10 -15.43 6.26
CA HIS A 68 -0.77 -14.95 5.90
C HIS A 68 -0.62 -13.44 6.14
N LEU A 69 -1.58 -12.64 5.66
CA LEU A 69 -1.53 -11.19 5.83
C LEU A 69 -1.58 -10.77 7.30
N ARG A 70 -2.44 -11.39 8.12
CA ARG A 70 -2.57 -11.10 9.55
C ARG A 70 -1.27 -11.44 10.29
N HIS A 71 -0.70 -12.62 10.06
CA HIS A 71 0.56 -13.02 10.68
C HIS A 71 1.70 -12.05 10.33
N ARG A 72 1.87 -11.75 9.03
CA ARG A 72 2.90 -10.82 8.57
C ARG A 72 2.67 -9.39 9.06
N PHE A 73 1.42 -8.96 9.21
CA PHE A 73 1.08 -7.65 9.79
C PHE A 73 1.54 -7.54 11.26
N GLU A 74 1.42 -8.60 12.05
CA GLU A 74 1.92 -8.61 13.43
C GLU A 74 3.45 -8.51 13.47
N GLN A 75 4.16 -9.29 12.64
CA GLN A 75 5.62 -9.19 12.55
C GLN A 75 6.07 -7.80 12.08
N PHE A 76 5.42 -7.26 11.05
CA PHE A 76 5.67 -5.91 10.53
C PHE A 76 5.62 -4.85 11.64
N LYS A 77 4.61 -4.88 12.50
CA LYS A 77 4.50 -3.93 13.63
C LYS A 77 5.64 -4.09 14.63
N LEU A 78 6.07 -5.32 14.91
CA LEU A 78 7.13 -5.59 15.86
C LEU A 78 8.49 -5.14 15.33
N GLU A 79 8.78 -5.44 14.07
CA GLU A 79 10.07 -5.20 13.43
C GLU A 79 10.27 -3.75 12.99
N ARG A 80 9.22 -3.10 12.47
CA ARG A 80 9.33 -1.80 11.79
C ARG A 80 8.81 -0.61 12.59
N ILE A 81 8.10 -0.84 13.69
CA ILE A 81 7.62 0.22 14.57
C ILE A 81 8.30 0.07 15.94
N PRO A 82 9.42 0.78 16.19
CA PRO A 82 10.17 0.64 17.44
C PRO A 82 9.35 1.05 18.66
N THR A 83 8.54 2.10 18.54
CA THR A 83 7.74 2.63 19.63
C THR A 83 6.48 1.78 19.86
N GLN A 84 6.41 1.08 20.99
CA GLN A 84 5.29 0.20 21.34
C GLN A 84 3.92 0.91 21.30
N GLN A 85 3.85 2.17 21.75
CA GLN A 85 2.59 2.95 21.70
C GLN A 85 2.10 3.16 20.26
N LYS A 86 3.02 3.35 19.29
CA LYS A 86 2.68 3.54 17.88
C LYS A 86 2.19 2.26 17.20
N ARG A 87 2.54 1.08 17.73
CA ARG A 87 2.00 -0.22 17.25
C ARG A 87 0.48 -0.35 17.47
N ARG A 88 -0.07 0.43 18.40
CA ARG A 88 -1.52 0.53 18.69
C ARG A 88 -2.15 1.81 18.13
N HIS A 89 -1.45 2.51 17.24
CA HIS A 89 -1.97 3.71 16.61
C HIS A 89 -3.21 3.37 15.76
N TRP A 90 -4.14 4.31 15.63
CA TRP A 90 -5.42 4.08 14.95
C TRP A 90 -5.26 3.65 13.48
N THR A 91 -4.16 4.04 12.82
CA THR A 91 -3.85 3.58 11.45
C THR A 91 -3.55 2.09 11.37
N MET A 92 -2.96 1.50 12.43
CA MET A 92 -2.73 0.06 12.49
C MET A 92 -4.05 -0.69 12.73
N VAL A 93 -4.96 -0.11 13.50
CA VAL A 93 -6.32 -0.65 13.67
C VAL A 93 -7.07 -0.60 12.33
N PHE A 94 -7.09 0.57 11.69
CA PHE A 94 -7.66 0.78 10.34
C PHE A 94 -7.10 -0.23 9.33
N SER A 95 -5.78 -0.41 9.30
CA SER A 95 -5.13 -1.32 8.36
C SER A 95 -5.52 -2.77 8.62
N ARG A 96 -5.54 -3.19 9.89
CA ARG A 96 -5.96 -4.55 10.28
C ARG A 96 -7.41 -4.84 9.88
N GLU A 97 -8.32 -3.91 10.16
CA GLU A 97 -9.75 -4.05 9.80
C GLU A 97 -9.99 -4.08 8.28
N ASN A 98 -9.07 -3.52 7.49
CA ASN A 98 -9.17 -3.50 6.03
C ASN A 98 -8.42 -4.63 5.33
N LEU A 99 -7.72 -5.52 6.05
CA LEU A 99 -7.05 -6.67 5.42
C LEU A 99 -8.00 -7.56 4.60
N PRO A 100 -9.25 -7.84 5.04
CA PRO A 100 -10.22 -8.58 4.22
C PRO A 100 -10.50 -7.95 2.86
N MET A 101 -10.62 -6.61 2.84
CA MET A 101 -10.83 -5.83 1.61
C MET A 101 -9.63 -5.96 0.67
N CYS A 102 -8.41 -5.91 1.22
CA CYS A 102 -7.19 -6.04 0.44
C CYS A 102 -7.03 -7.46 -0.13
N ALA A 103 -7.30 -8.50 0.66
CA ALA A 103 -7.25 -9.88 0.18
C ALA A 103 -8.22 -10.12 -0.97
N ALA A 104 -9.48 -9.69 -0.82
CA ALA A 104 -10.49 -9.77 -1.88
C ALA A 104 -10.04 -9.02 -3.15
N LEU A 105 -9.47 -7.82 -2.98
CA LEU A 105 -8.94 -7.03 -4.09
C LEU A 105 -7.80 -7.75 -4.83
N PHE A 106 -6.86 -8.34 -4.10
CA PHE A 106 -5.71 -9.01 -4.70
C PHE A 106 -6.11 -10.25 -5.48
N ILE A 107 -7.14 -10.99 -5.04
CA ILE A 107 -7.68 -12.10 -5.81
C ILE A 107 -8.44 -11.59 -7.04
N LEU A 108 -9.28 -10.55 -6.87
CA LEU A 108 -10.03 -9.94 -7.97
C LEU A 108 -9.11 -9.46 -9.09
N LEU A 109 -7.96 -8.86 -8.74
CA LEU A 109 -6.98 -8.34 -9.69
C LEU A 109 -5.95 -9.39 -10.14
N LYS A 110 -6.03 -10.64 -9.65
CA LYS A 110 -5.04 -11.70 -9.93
C LYS A 110 -3.61 -11.36 -9.49
N HIS A 111 -3.48 -10.57 -8.43
CA HIS A 111 -2.18 -10.10 -7.92
C HIS A 111 -1.54 -11.06 -6.92
N SER A 112 -2.26 -12.07 -6.43
CA SER A 112 -1.72 -13.12 -5.57
C SER A 112 -1.42 -14.40 -6.34
N LYS A 113 -0.52 -15.23 -5.82
CA LYS A 113 -0.30 -16.60 -6.30
C LYS A 113 -1.60 -17.41 -6.23
N SER A 114 -1.78 -18.30 -7.20
CA SER A 114 -2.98 -19.12 -7.35
C SER A 114 -3.11 -20.24 -6.31
N ASP A 115 -2.01 -20.61 -5.66
CA ASP A 115 -1.98 -21.61 -4.59
C ASP A 115 -1.14 -21.09 -3.42
N LEU A 116 -1.79 -20.91 -2.27
CA LEU A 116 -1.17 -20.43 -1.04
C LEU A 116 -0.86 -21.57 -0.06
N THR A 117 -1.35 -22.79 -0.32
CA THR A 117 -1.18 -23.93 0.60
C THR A 117 0.27 -24.39 0.73
N CYS A 118 1.07 -24.12 -0.28
CA CYS A 118 2.51 -24.41 -0.32
C CYS A 118 3.39 -23.22 0.06
N MET A 119 2.82 -22.08 0.48
CA MET A 119 3.57 -20.86 0.79
C MET A 119 3.93 -20.77 2.28
N SER A 120 5.19 -20.46 2.55
CA SER A 120 5.68 -20.16 3.90
C SER A 120 5.63 -18.66 4.20
N GLU A 121 6.02 -18.29 5.43
CA GLU A 121 6.18 -16.90 5.82
C GLU A 121 7.25 -16.15 5.01
N ALA A 122 8.32 -16.84 4.60
CA ALA A 122 9.42 -16.24 3.85
C ALA A 122 9.10 -16.05 2.36
N ASP A 123 8.04 -16.69 1.84
CA ASP A 123 7.74 -16.67 0.41
C ASP A 123 7.09 -15.36 -0.06
N CYS A 124 7.32 -14.98 -1.32
CA CYS A 124 6.54 -13.92 -1.94
C CYS A 124 5.14 -14.46 -2.28
N LEU A 125 4.08 -13.74 -1.87
CA LEU A 125 2.69 -14.10 -2.15
C LEU A 125 2.14 -13.40 -3.40
N ILE A 126 2.88 -12.43 -3.94
CA ILE A 126 2.56 -11.76 -5.20
C ILE A 126 2.74 -12.75 -6.35
N THR A 127 1.81 -12.74 -7.32
CA THR A 127 1.89 -13.61 -8.50
C THR A 127 3.19 -13.42 -9.28
N CYS A 128 3.60 -14.47 -9.99
CA CYS A 128 4.72 -14.40 -10.95
C CYS A 128 4.30 -13.81 -12.30
N ASP A 129 3.00 -13.77 -12.59
CA ASP A 129 2.47 -13.16 -13.81
C ASP A 129 2.74 -11.64 -13.79
N ARG A 130 3.47 -11.16 -14.79
CA ARG A 130 3.81 -9.73 -14.91
C ARG A 130 2.81 -8.97 -15.76
N ASP A 131 1.98 -9.67 -16.52
CA ASP A 131 0.97 -9.07 -17.35
C ASP A 131 -0.21 -8.57 -16.52
N VAL A 132 -0.32 -8.92 -15.24
CA VAL A 132 -1.31 -8.27 -14.36
C VAL A 132 -0.85 -6.90 -13.86
N PHE A 133 0.44 -6.55 -14.02
CA PHE A 133 1.04 -5.30 -13.55
C PHE A 133 1.61 -4.45 -14.71
N PRO A 134 0.83 -3.48 -15.23
CA PRO A 134 1.26 -2.59 -16.31
C PRO A 134 2.49 -1.74 -15.92
N SER A 135 3.19 -1.18 -16.91
CA SER A 135 4.31 -0.27 -16.63
C SER A 135 3.82 1.06 -16.07
N CYS A 136 4.48 1.58 -15.03
CA CYS A 136 4.23 2.95 -14.59
C CYS A 136 4.64 3.99 -15.65
N GLU A 137 5.59 3.65 -16.53
CA GLU A 137 6.11 4.55 -17.56
C GLU A 137 5.09 4.82 -18.68
N GLU A 138 4.11 3.92 -18.84
CA GLU A 138 3.02 4.05 -19.81
C GLU A 138 1.81 4.82 -19.23
N HIS A 139 1.82 5.07 -17.92
CA HIS A 139 0.69 5.63 -17.15
C HIS A 139 1.17 6.69 -16.15
N LEU A 140 2.02 7.61 -16.61
CA LEU A 140 2.72 8.59 -15.77
C LEU A 140 1.79 9.58 -15.06
N ASP A 141 0.57 9.77 -15.57
CA ASP A 141 -0.47 10.68 -15.07
C ASP A 141 -1.29 10.07 -13.92
N LEU A 142 -1.34 8.73 -13.83
CA LEU A 142 -2.06 8.04 -12.76
C LEU A 142 -1.35 8.14 -11.41
N CYS A 143 -2.11 7.90 -10.35
CA CYS A 143 -1.64 7.83 -8.97
C CYS A 143 -1.98 6.47 -8.33
N GLY A 144 -1.34 6.16 -7.20
CA GLY A 144 -1.61 4.92 -6.46
C GLY A 144 -0.35 4.23 -5.97
N VAL A 145 -0.21 2.92 -6.20
CA VAL A 145 0.86 2.07 -5.66
C VAL A 145 1.61 1.37 -6.79
N TYR A 146 2.92 1.24 -6.63
CA TYR A 146 3.81 0.57 -7.56
C TYR A 146 4.73 -0.44 -6.86
N LEU A 147 5.21 -1.40 -7.63
CA LEU A 147 6.20 -2.41 -7.27
C LEU A 147 7.51 -2.09 -7.98
N GLN A 148 8.63 -2.27 -7.29
CA GLN A 148 9.95 -2.26 -7.92
C GLN A 148 10.49 -3.67 -7.97
N GLU A 149 10.75 -4.14 -9.19
CA GLU A 149 11.17 -5.50 -9.48
C GLU A 149 12.62 -5.54 -9.97
N ASP A 150 13.41 -6.48 -9.45
CA ASP A 150 14.64 -6.95 -10.10
C ASP A 150 14.29 -8.03 -11.12
N ILE A 151 14.34 -7.67 -12.40
CA ILE A 151 13.91 -8.56 -13.49
C ILE A 151 14.89 -9.70 -13.74
N VAL A 152 16.14 -9.59 -13.32
CA VAL A 152 17.14 -10.66 -13.49
C VAL A 152 16.84 -11.79 -12.53
N ARG A 153 16.41 -11.44 -11.32
CA ARG A 153 16.10 -12.38 -10.24
C ARG A 153 14.61 -12.71 -10.16
N ALA A 154 13.78 -12.05 -10.97
CA ALA A 154 12.32 -12.11 -10.92
C ALA A 154 11.74 -11.83 -9.52
N GLN A 155 12.35 -10.89 -8.79
CA GLN A 155 12.03 -10.58 -7.40
C GLN A 155 11.42 -9.20 -7.25
N ILE A 156 10.30 -9.11 -6.53
CA ILE A 156 9.79 -7.82 -6.05
C ILE A 156 10.65 -7.40 -4.85
N LEU A 157 11.29 -6.24 -4.97
CA LEU A 157 12.21 -5.72 -3.96
C LEU A 157 11.53 -4.82 -2.94
N ARG A 158 10.55 -4.03 -3.39
CA ARG A 158 9.82 -3.09 -2.54
C ARG A 158 8.55 -2.60 -3.22
N THR A 159 7.68 -2.03 -2.40
CA THR A 159 6.58 -1.18 -2.84
C THR A 159 6.92 0.30 -2.67
N GLY A 160 6.11 1.12 -3.31
CA GLY A 160 6.05 2.55 -3.10
C GLY A 160 4.68 3.08 -3.49
N TYR A 161 4.31 4.24 -2.98
CA TYR A 161 3.10 4.94 -3.41
C TYR A 161 3.41 6.28 -4.09
N ALA A 162 2.47 6.71 -4.92
CA ALA A 162 2.44 7.95 -5.67
C ALA A 162 1.11 8.66 -5.37
N MET A 163 1.01 9.28 -4.19
CA MET A 163 -0.11 10.15 -3.82
C MET A 163 0.43 11.43 -3.18
N GLY A 164 0.57 12.47 -3.99
CA GLY A 164 0.92 13.82 -3.55
C GLY A 164 -0.23 14.80 -3.71
N ASN A 165 -0.09 15.97 -3.09
CA ASN A 165 -0.98 17.11 -3.30
C ASN A 165 -1.09 17.43 -4.81
N ILE A 166 -2.26 17.88 -5.26
CA ILE A 166 -2.51 18.23 -6.68
C ILE A 166 -1.56 19.33 -7.18
N ASN A 167 -1.07 20.16 -6.25
CA ASN A 167 -0.13 21.25 -6.51
C ASN A 167 1.33 20.89 -6.22
N GLU A 168 1.62 19.65 -5.77
CA GLU A 168 2.99 19.22 -5.52
C GLU A 168 3.46 18.19 -6.55
N PRO A 169 4.76 18.19 -6.91
CA PRO A 169 5.31 17.26 -7.87
C PRO A 169 4.99 15.79 -7.54
N ARG A 170 4.84 15.38 -6.28
CA ARG A 170 4.74 13.96 -5.86
C ARG A 170 3.42 13.25 -6.24
N GLY A 171 2.57 13.88 -7.03
CA GLY A 171 1.19 13.47 -7.29
C GLY A 171 0.99 12.18 -8.10
N SER A 172 1.93 11.81 -8.95
CA SER A 172 1.72 10.76 -9.95
C SER A 172 2.90 9.80 -10.07
N PHE A 173 2.69 8.70 -10.80
CA PHE A 173 3.75 7.75 -11.10
C PHE A 173 4.92 8.39 -11.82
N GLY A 174 4.68 9.33 -12.74
CA GLY A 174 5.76 9.96 -13.49
C GLY A 174 6.76 10.69 -12.59
N THR A 175 6.28 11.45 -11.61
CA THR A 175 7.20 12.08 -10.68
C THR A 175 7.93 11.08 -9.79
N ARG A 176 7.30 9.98 -9.39
CA ARG A 176 7.98 8.95 -8.60
C ARG A 176 9.06 8.24 -9.42
N VAL A 177 8.79 7.90 -10.68
CA VAL A 177 9.77 7.35 -11.62
C VAL A 177 10.97 8.27 -11.74
N ASP A 178 10.75 9.58 -11.96
CA ASP A 178 11.82 10.58 -12.05
C ASP A 178 12.63 10.69 -10.75
N GLN A 179 11.96 10.69 -9.60
CA GLN A 179 12.63 10.76 -8.29
C GLN A 179 13.51 9.54 -8.04
N HIS A 180 13.03 8.35 -8.41
CA HIS A 180 13.80 7.13 -8.29
C HIS A 180 15.03 7.14 -9.18
N LEU A 181 14.90 7.57 -10.44
CA LEU A 181 16.03 7.70 -11.35
C LEU A 181 17.06 8.70 -10.82
N LYS A 182 16.62 9.88 -10.37
CA LYS A 182 17.50 10.88 -9.74
C LYS A 182 18.25 10.32 -8.54
N ALA A 183 17.57 9.55 -7.68
CA ALA A 183 18.19 8.91 -6.53
C ALA A 183 19.19 7.80 -6.93
N ALA A 184 18.91 7.05 -8.00
CA ALA A 184 19.82 6.07 -8.57
C ALA A 184 21.07 6.71 -9.20
N MET A 185 20.95 7.91 -9.76
CA MET A 185 22.06 8.69 -10.31
C MET A 185 22.96 9.31 -9.25
N ALA A 186 22.41 9.66 -8.09
CA ALA A 186 23.13 10.39 -7.04
C ALA A 186 24.45 9.71 -6.63
N ASP A 187 25.54 10.48 -6.50
CA ASP A 187 26.85 9.98 -6.07
C ASP A 187 26.80 9.39 -4.65
N LYS A 188 25.97 9.98 -3.78
CA LYS A 188 25.74 9.56 -2.39
C LYS A 188 24.23 9.39 -2.15
N PRO A 189 23.64 8.22 -2.46
CA PRO A 189 22.24 7.98 -2.13
C PRO A 189 22.04 8.02 -0.62
N LYS A 190 20.82 8.34 -0.17
CA LYS A 190 20.51 8.34 1.26
C LYS A 190 20.82 6.97 1.87
N ALA A 191 21.40 6.97 3.07
CA ALA A 191 21.90 5.77 3.73
C ALA A 191 20.80 4.74 4.03
N ASP A 192 19.57 5.20 4.22
CA ASP A 192 18.37 4.38 4.44
C ASP A 192 17.81 3.74 3.14
N SER A 193 18.33 4.11 1.98
CA SER A 193 17.82 3.68 0.67
C SER A 193 18.78 2.73 -0.05
N ASN A 194 18.91 1.53 0.51
CA ASN A 194 19.79 0.46 0.01
C ASN A 194 19.58 0.13 -1.47
N ILE A 195 18.35 0.26 -1.99
CA ILE A 195 18.05 -0.09 -3.39
C ILE A 195 18.90 0.70 -4.39
N TYR A 196 19.06 2.01 -4.21
CA TYR A 196 19.84 2.83 -5.16
C TYR A 196 21.34 2.57 -5.04
N ARG A 197 21.80 2.10 -3.88
CA ARG A 197 23.19 1.64 -3.69
C ARG A 197 23.44 0.36 -4.48
N LEU A 198 22.52 -0.60 -4.40
CA LEU A 198 22.62 -1.90 -5.07
C LEU A 198 22.33 -1.82 -6.57
N PHE A 199 21.51 -0.87 -7.01
CA PHE A 199 21.12 -0.65 -8.40
C PHE A 199 21.35 0.82 -8.79
N PRO A 200 22.62 1.25 -8.96
CA PRO A 200 22.92 2.58 -9.45
C PRO A 200 22.44 2.76 -10.89
N SER A 201 22.22 4.02 -11.28
CA SER A 201 22.01 4.37 -12.69
C SER A 201 23.29 4.11 -13.50
N LYS A 202 23.14 3.79 -14.79
CA LYS A 202 24.26 3.74 -15.76
C LYS A 202 25.09 5.02 -15.79
N SER A 203 24.45 6.16 -15.53
CA SER A 203 25.07 7.48 -15.55
C SER A 203 25.74 7.85 -14.23
N SER A 204 25.64 7.00 -13.20
CA SER A 204 26.29 7.21 -11.91
C SER A 204 27.73 6.70 -11.95
N LYS A 205 28.65 7.38 -11.25
CA LYS A 205 30.02 6.86 -11.01
C LYS A 205 30.02 5.49 -10.31
N ARG A 206 28.91 5.16 -9.64
CA ARG A 206 28.70 3.90 -8.94
C ARG A 206 28.38 2.73 -9.88
N ALA A 207 28.12 2.99 -11.17
CA ALA A 207 27.80 1.97 -12.16
C ALA A 207 28.92 0.94 -12.35
N GLU A 208 30.17 1.31 -12.11
CA GLU A 208 31.34 0.42 -12.25
C GLU A 208 31.87 -0.10 -10.91
N LEU A 209 31.23 0.23 -9.79
CA LEU A 209 31.69 -0.21 -8.47
C LEU A 209 31.32 -1.69 -8.22
N MET A 210 32.26 -2.39 -7.59
CA MET A 210 32.06 -3.74 -7.08
C MET A 210 30.97 -3.77 -6.00
N GLY A 211 30.17 -4.84 -5.97
CA GLY A 211 29.11 -5.05 -4.99
C GLY A 211 27.72 -4.52 -5.38
N ARG A 212 27.56 -3.95 -6.58
CA ARG A 212 26.22 -3.71 -7.16
C ARG A 212 25.54 -5.02 -7.55
N LYS A 213 24.21 -5.05 -7.52
CA LYS A 213 23.37 -6.19 -7.95
C LYS A 213 22.85 -6.05 -9.39
N GLY A 214 22.91 -4.84 -9.96
CA GLY A 214 22.41 -4.52 -11.28
C GLY A 214 22.58 -3.04 -11.63
N LEU A 215 21.78 -2.55 -12.56
CA LEU A 215 21.73 -1.15 -13.02
C LEU A 215 20.27 -0.76 -13.08
N TRP A 216 19.94 0.45 -12.62
CA TRP A 216 18.56 0.90 -12.48
C TRP A 216 17.76 0.74 -13.77
N GLU A 217 18.22 1.35 -14.85
CA GLU A 217 17.50 1.41 -16.13
C GLU A 217 17.39 0.04 -16.82
N THR A 218 18.31 -0.88 -16.52
CA THR A 218 18.38 -2.18 -17.20
C THR A 218 17.65 -3.27 -16.44
N HIS A 219 17.81 -3.28 -15.12
CA HIS A 219 17.47 -4.43 -14.29
C HIS A 219 16.34 -4.13 -13.30
N ILE A 220 16.00 -2.86 -13.07
CA ILE A 220 14.83 -2.48 -12.27
C ILE A 220 13.68 -2.12 -13.20
N ARG A 221 12.48 -2.62 -12.87
CA ARG A 221 11.21 -2.18 -13.46
C ARG A 221 10.29 -1.64 -12.38
N THR A 222 9.61 -0.54 -12.69
CA THR A 222 8.57 0.03 -11.83
C THR A 222 7.22 -0.32 -12.44
N ARG A 223 6.50 -1.23 -11.79
CA ARG A 223 5.21 -1.72 -12.28
C ARG A 223 4.09 -1.17 -11.41
N MET A 224 2.98 -0.83 -12.04
CA MET A 224 1.79 -0.33 -11.37
C MET A 224 1.06 -1.50 -10.69
N ALA A 225 0.98 -1.46 -9.37
CA ALA A 225 0.19 -2.40 -8.57
C ALA A 225 -1.27 -1.94 -8.46
N ILE A 226 -1.49 -0.66 -8.16
CA ILE A 226 -2.80 -0.05 -8.13
C ILE A 226 -2.66 1.32 -8.76
N GLY A 227 -3.29 1.56 -9.90
CA GLY A 227 -3.36 2.89 -10.51
C GLY A 227 -4.78 3.38 -10.59
N PHE A 228 -5.01 4.67 -10.38
CA PHE A 228 -6.32 5.29 -10.61
C PHE A 228 -6.15 6.77 -10.94
N ASP A 229 -7.13 7.33 -11.65
CA ASP A 229 -7.28 8.78 -11.77
C ASP A 229 -7.98 9.32 -10.51
N ARG A 230 -7.30 10.19 -9.78
CA ARG A 230 -7.81 10.89 -8.59
C ARG A 230 -9.11 11.68 -8.83
N ASN A 231 -9.38 12.07 -10.07
CA ASN A 231 -10.56 12.85 -10.45
C ASN A 231 -11.73 11.99 -10.93
N SER A 232 -11.51 10.69 -11.12
CA SER A 232 -12.54 9.74 -11.52
C SER A 232 -13.68 9.71 -10.49
N GLU A 233 -14.88 9.36 -10.96
CA GLU A 233 -16.06 9.26 -10.09
C GLU A 233 -15.85 8.24 -8.94
N PRO A 234 -15.32 7.02 -9.17
CA PRO A 234 -15.00 6.08 -8.09
C PRO A 234 -13.98 6.63 -7.07
N ALA A 235 -12.97 7.38 -7.52
CA ALA A 235 -11.97 7.96 -6.63
C ALA A 235 -12.55 9.03 -5.71
N LYS A 236 -13.69 9.65 -6.10
CA LYS A 236 -14.44 10.60 -5.27
C LYS A 236 -15.34 9.93 -4.23
N LEU A 237 -15.47 8.60 -4.26
CA LEU A 237 -16.26 7.82 -3.31
C LEU A 237 -15.41 7.14 -2.23
N LEU A 238 -14.09 7.37 -2.20
CA LEU A 238 -13.19 6.75 -1.23
C LEU A 238 -13.38 7.23 0.22
N ASP A 239 -14.22 8.24 0.45
CA ASP A 239 -14.64 8.68 1.78
C ASP A 239 -15.84 7.88 2.33
N LYS A 240 -16.50 7.06 1.49
CA LYS A 240 -17.57 6.16 1.90
C LYS A 240 -17.01 4.88 2.52
N GLY A 241 -17.65 4.45 3.61
CA GLY A 241 -17.34 3.17 4.24
C GLY A 241 -17.97 2.01 3.47
N TYR A 242 -17.48 0.78 3.66
CA TYR A 242 -18.02 -0.43 3.03
C TYR A 242 -19.55 -0.56 3.21
N ASP A 243 -20.06 -0.34 4.42
CA ASP A 243 -21.49 -0.40 4.75
C ASP A 243 -22.32 0.71 4.07
N GLU A 244 -21.66 1.73 3.52
CA GLU A 244 -22.27 2.81 2.74
C GLU A 244 -22.08 2.62 1.21
N GLY A 245 -21.62 1.42 0.81
CA GLY A 245 -21.30 1.08 -0.57
C GLY A 245 -19.92 1.56 -1.05
N GLY A 246 -19.00 1.87 -0.12
CA GLY A 246 -17.61 2.26 -0.40
C GLY A 246 -16.64 1.08 -0.46
N ILE A 247 -15.35 1.39 -0.62
CA ILE A 247 -14.29 0.38 -0.83
C ILE A 247 -13.64 -0.09 0.48
N MET A 248 -13.49 0.80 1.46
CA MET A 248 -12.77 0.54 2.70
C MET A 248 -13.74 0.40 3.87
N VAL A 249 -13.44 -0.51 4.81
CA VAL A 249 -14.13 -0.56 6.11
C VAL A 249 -13.72 0.65 6.92
N MET A 250 -14.70 1.52 7.22
CA MET A 250 -14.48 2.76 7.96
C MET A 250 -15.70 3.11 8.79
N ASN A 251 -15.53 3.16 10.11
CA ASN A 251 -16.54 3.73 10.99
C ASN A 251 -16.40 5.28 11.09
N THR A 252 -17.38 5.93 11.71
CA THR A 252 -17.41 7.39 11.91
C THR A 252 -16.15 7.93 12.59
N ALA A 253 -15.63 7.22 13.58
CA ALA A 253 -14.42 7.64 14.31
C ALA A 253 -13.18 7.59 13.41
N MET A 254 -13.02 6.55 12.58
CA MET A 254 -11.93 6.44 11.61
C MET A 254 -11.99 7.56 10.57
N LYS A 255 -13.18 7.85 10.02
CA LYS A 255 -13.35 8.96 9.08
C LYS A 255 -12.94 10.29 9.70
N ALA A 256 -13.33 10.56 10.96
CA ALA A 256 -12.91 11.77 11.67
C ALA A 256 -11.38 11.83 11.88
N ARG A 257 -10.73 10.69 12.16
CA ARG A 257 -9.27 10.60 12.28
C ARG A 257 -8.58 10.86 10.94
N ILE A 258 -9.10 10.33 9.84
CA ILE A 258 -8.56 10.58 8.50
C ILE A 258 -8.66 12.07 8.15
N LYS A 259 -9.83 12.69 8.36
CA LYS A 259 -10.05 14.14 8.10
C LYS A 259 -9.15 15.04 8.95
N SER A 260 -8.84 14.65 10.18
CA SER A 260 -7.93 15.41 11.06
C SER A 260 -6.44 15.11 10.84
N SER A 261 -6.12 14.07 10.07
CA SER A 261 -4.75 13.70 9.68
C SER A 261 -4.30 14.43 8.41
N MET A 262 -3.01 14.25 8.03
CA MET A 262 -2.46 14.72 6.75
C MET A 262 -2.86 16.18 6.40
N LYS A 263 -2.59 17.10 7.33
CA LYS A 263 -2.98 18.52 7.20
C LYS A 263 -2.36 19.24 5.99
N HIS A 264 -1.32 18.67 5.39
CA HIS A 264 -0.71 19.16 4.15
C HIS A 264 -1.57 18.88 2.90
N MET A 265 -2.56 17.99 2.98
CA MET A 265 -3.50 17.70 1.89
C MET A 265 -4.60 18.77 1.83
N THR A 266 -4.98 19.16 0.61
CA THR A 266 -5.87 20.31 0.36
C THR A 266 -7.36 20.01 0.54
N SER A 267 -7.77 18.74 0.42
CA SER A 267 -9.17 18.34 0.59
C SER A 267 -9.30 17.05 1.40
N ASP A 268 -10.47 16.87 2.01
CA ASP A 268 -10.80 15.63 2.73
C ASP A 268 -10.69 14.42 1.82
N ILE A 269 -11.22 14.50 0.60
CA ILE A 269 -11.18 13.37 -0.34
C ILE A 269 -9.74 12.97 -0.71
N GLN A 270 -8.81 13.93 -0.84
CA GLN A 270 -7.39 13.61 -1.06
C GLN A 270 -6.77 12.85 0.13
N ARG A 271 -7.22 13.13 1.36
CA ARG A 271 -6.79 12.37 2.54
C ARG A 271 -7.29 10.93 2.46
N PHE A 272 -8.55 10.71 2.08
CA PHE A 272 -9.09 9.36 1.89
C PHE A 272 -8.38 8.60 0.76
N GLN A 273 -8.14 9.25 -0.37
CA GLN A 273 -7.36 8.66 -1.48
C GLN A 273 -5.93 8.28 -1.05
N SER A 274 -5.29 9.14 -0.24
CA SER A 274 -3.96 8.86 0.30
C SER A 274 -3.97 7.70 1.30
N MET A 275 -4.99 7.62 2.17
CA MET A 275 -5.18 6.49 3.09
C MET A 275 -5.37 5.17 2.34
N PHE A 276 -6.15 5.17 1.26
CA PHE A 276 -6.30 4.01 0.40
C PHE A 276 -4.95 3.58 -0.20
N ALA A 277 -4.16 4.51 -0.75
CA ALA A 277 -2.85 4.19 -1.28
C ALA A 277 -1.87 3.68 -0.22
N TYR A 278 -1.84 4.25 0.99
CA TYR A 278 -1.02 3.74 2.09
C TYR A 278 -1.42 2.33 2.52
N LEU A 279 -2.73 2.08 2.63
CA LEU A 279 -3.26 0.75 2.94
C LEU A 279 -2.80 -0.28 1.90
N MET A 280 -2.93 0.06 0.62
CA MET A 280 -2.50 -0.79 -0.48
C MET A 280 -0.98 -1.01 -0.44
N GLU A 281 -0.17 0.05 -0.34
CA GLU A 281 1.29 -0.04 -0.31
C GLU A 281 1.79 -0.95 0.82
N MET A 282 1.26 -0.74 2.02
CA MET A 282 1.58 -1.57 3.18
C MET A 282 1.19 -3.02 2.95
N THR A 283 -0.02 -3.28 2.43
CA THR A 283 -0.50 -4.66 2.26
C THR A 283 0.25 -5.40 1.15
N TYR A 284 0.66 -4.71 0.07
CA TYR A 284 1.60 -5.32 -0.90
C TYR A 284 2.96 -5.60 -0.26
N ASP A 285 3.44 -4.72 0.62
CA ASP A 285 4.70 -4.96 1.33
C ASP A 285 4.63 -6.20 2.21
N LEU A 286 3.47 -6.47 2.84
CA LEU A 286 3.22 -7.74 3.54
C LEU A 286 3.27 -8.96 2.60
N MET A 287 2.94 -8.82 1.33
CA MET A 287 3.01 -9.92 0.36
C MET A 287 4.43 -10.18 -0.16
N ILE A 288 5.37 -9.25 0.03
CA ILE A 288 6.76 -9.44 -0.39
C ILE A 288 7.45 -10.41 0.56
N SER A 289 8.38 -11.21 0.02
CA SER A 289 9.27 -12.07 0.80
C SER A 289 10.14 -11.22 1.74
N SER A 290 10.18 -11.57 3.02
CA SER A 290 10.97 -10.87 4.05
C SER A 290 12.46 -10.75 3.67
N ASP A 291 13.01 -11.75 2.99
CA ASP A 291 14.41 -11.78 2.57
C ASP A 291 14.71 -10.82 1.41
N ASN A 292 13.69 -10.47 0.63
CA ASN A 292 13.82 -9.63 -0.56
C ASN A 292 13.42 -8.18 -0.29
N ALA A 293 12.61 -7.92 0.75
CA ALA A 293 12.12 -6.60 1.10
C ALA A 293 13.28 -5.67 1.49
N VAL A 294 13.63 -4.73 0.61
CA VAL A 294 14.71 -3.76 0.87
C VAL A 294 14.22 -2.49 1.55
N SER A 295 12.90 -2.35 1.74
CA SER A 295 12.29 -1.26 2.51
C SER A 295 12.10 -1.70 3.96
N LYS A 296 12.50 -0.85 4.91
CA LYS A 296 12.23 -1.03 6.35
C LYS A 296 11.22 -0.03 6.89
N ASN A 297 10.54 0.68 5.99
CA ASN A 297 9.62 1.72 6.37
C ASN A 297 8.32 1.09 6.93
N PRO A 298 7.76 1.62 8.04
CA PRO A 298 6.48 1.17 8.57
C PRO A 298 5.25 1.62 7.77
N GLY A 299 5.42 2.39 6.68
CA GLY A 299 4.32 3.04 5.97
C GLY A 299 3.59 4.05 6.86
N PHE A 300 2.62 4.78 6.31
CA PHE A 300 1.85 5.78 7.05
C PHE A 300 2.71 6.79 7.82
N GLU A 301 3.94 7.08 7.40
CA GLU A 301 4.96 7.83 8.15
C GLU A 301 4.45 9.21 8.57
N HIS A 302 3.77 9.87 7.63
CA HIS A 302 3.14 11.17 7.81
C HIS A 302 2.00 11.15 8.84
N VAL A 303 1.40 9.99 9.10
CA VAL A 303 0.27 9.82 10.02
C VAL A 303 0.70 9.24 11.36
N LEU A 304 1.64 8.28 11.35
CA LEU A 304 2.27 7.70 12.54
C LEU A 304 3.28 8.66 13.21
N GLY A 305 3.69 9.72 12.49
CA GLY A 305 4.75 10.63 12.93
C GLY A 305 6.07 9.90 13.15
N VAL A 306 6.33 8.85 12.37
CA VAL A 306 7.61 8.14 12.36
C VAL A 306 8.37 8.69 11.18
N VAL A 307 9.20 9.70 11.42
CA VAL A 307 10.16 10.16 10.42
C VAL A 307 11.45 9.40 10.70
N ASN A 308 11.90 8.60 9.73
CA ASN A 308 13.26 8.07 9.74
C ASN A 308 14.24 9.19 9.35
#